data_AF-A0A1G8RKM5-F1
#
_entry.id   AF-A0A1G8RKM5-F1
#
_cell.length_a   1.000
_cell.length_b   1.000
_cell.length_c   1.000
_cell.angle_alpha   90.00
_cell.angle_beta   90.00
_cell.angle_gamma   90.00
#
_symmetry.space_group_name_H-M   'P 1'
#
loop_
_entity.id
_entity.type
_entity.pdbx_description
1 polymer ?
#
loop_
_entity_poly.entity_id
_entity_poly.type
_entity_poly.pdbx_seq_one_letter_code
_entity_poly.pdbx_strand_id
1 'polypeptide(L)' 'MYNKDELEERINDLRKELIQSVEKNGLNSHETIRCSQKLDQLIKVYQKKIIKTKNRN' A
#
# COMPACT_ATOMS: atom_id res chain seq x y z
N MET A 1 5.61 16.90 4.71
CA MET A 1 5.52 16.38 3.33
C MET A 1 6.11 14.98 3.36
N TYR A 2 5.37 13.93 3.01
CA TYR A 2 5.93 12.58 2.96
C TYR A 2 6.89 12.45 1.77
N ASN A 3 8.15 12.14 2.05
CA ASN A 3 9.14 11.79 1.04
C ASN A 3 8.76 10.47 0.36
N LYS A 4 9.26 10.26 -0.88
CA LYS A 4 8.98 9.05 -1.66
C LYS A 4 9.38 7.79 -0.89
N ASP A 5 10.56 7.83 -0.26
CA ASP A 5 11.12 6.78 0.59
C ASP A 5 10.23 6.48 1.80
N GLU A 6 9.70 7.51 2.45
CA GLU A 6 8.83 7.37 3.62
C GLU A 6 7.48 6.71 3.24
N LEU A 7 6.98 7.01 2.04
CA LEU A 7 5.80 6.38 1.47
C LEU A 7 6.06 4.92 1.09
N GLU A 8 7.23 4.62 0.51
CA GLU A 8 7.64 3.25 0.18
C GLU A 8 7.80 2.40 1.44
N GLU A 9 8.45 2.94 2.47
CA GLU A 9 8.64 2.26 3.74
C GLU A 9 7.28 1.94 4.38
N ARG A 10 6.35 2.90 4.41
CA ARG A 10 4.98 2.69 4.92
C ARG A 10 4.22 1.63 4.13
N ILE A 11 4.36 1.61 2.81
CA ILE A 11 3.74 0.61 1.93
C ILE A 11 4.34 -0.78 2.19
N ASN A 12 5.65 -0.85 2.39
CA ASN A 12 6.33 -2.12 2.64
C ASN A 12 5.99 -2.69 4.01
N ASP A 13 5.85 -1.82 5.02
CA ASP A 13 5.44 -2.20 6.38
C ASP A 13 3.99 -2.72 6.40
N LEU A 14 3.06 -1.97 5.79
CA LEU A 14 1.67 -2.41 5.62
C LEU A 14 1.54 -3.67 4.76
N ARG A 15 2.43 -3.89 3.78
CA ARG A 15 2.48 -5.15 3.03
C ARG A 15 2.85 -6.32 3.92
N LYS A 16 3.84 -6.15 4.79
CA LYS A 16 4.25 -7.21 5.74
C LYS A 16 3.14 -7.50 6.73
N GLU A 17 2.50 -6.48 7.30
CA GLU A 17 1.35 -6.66 8.20
C GLU A 17 0.18 -7.34 7.49
N LEU A 18 -0.09 -6.99 6.23
CA LEU A 18 -1.09 -7.66 5.41
C LEU A 18 -0.76 -9.14 5.25
N ILE A 19 0.46 -9.47 4.82
CA ILE A 19 0.88 -10.85 4.61
C ILE A 19 0.77 -11.66 5.90
N GLN A 20 1.21 -11.11 7.03
CA GLN A 20 1.05 -11.77 8.33
C GLN A 20 -0.42 -11.94 8.72
N SER A 21 -1.26 -10.94 8.46
CA SER A 21 -2.71 -11.03 8.72
C SER A 21 -3.39 -12.07 7.82
N VAL A 22 -2.96 -12.17 6.56
CA VAL A 22 -3.41 -13.20 5.61
C VAL A 22 -3.02 -14.58 6.10
N GLU A 23 -1.77 -14.76 6.53
CA GLU A 23 -1.29 -16.05 7.03
C GLU A 23 -2.00 -16.46 8.33
N LYS A 24 -2.33 -15.50 9.18
CA LYS A 24 -2.93 -15.75 10.50
C LYS A 24 -4.46 -15.89 10.45
N ASN A 25 -5.14 -15.03 9.68
CA ASN A 25 -6.60 -14.93 9.63
C ASN A 25 -7.21 -15.39 8.30
N GLY A 26 -6.39 -15.67 7.28
CA GLY A 26 -6.83 -15.98 5.93
C GLY A 26 -7.18 -14.74 5.08
N LEU A 27 -7.17 -14.91 3.76
CA LEU A 27 -7.57 -13.88 2.79
C LEU A 27 -9.02 -13.39 2.96
N ASN A 28 -9.88 -14.22 3.56
CA ASN A 28 -11.30 -13.96 3.73
C ASN A 28 -11.66 -13.24 5.03
N SER A 29 -10.69 -12.99 5.91
CA SER A 29 -10.98 -12.20 7.10
C SER A 29 -11.22 -10.73 6.72
N HIS A 30 -12.23 -10.14 7.34
CA HIS A 30 -12.58 -8.74 7.13
C HIS A 30 -11.40 -7.80 7.45
N GLU A 31 -10.49 -8.21 8.34
CA GLU A 31 -9.25 -7.51 8.63
C GLU A 31 -8.27 -7.53 7.44
N THR A 32 -8.10 -8.68 6.81
CA THR A 32 -7.25 -8.86 5.63
C THR A 32 -7.74 -8.03 4.45
N ILE A 33 -9.05 -8.05 4.19
CA ILE A 33 -9.69 -7.26 3.13
C ILE A 33 -9.51 -5.76 3.42
N ARG A 34 -9.72 -5.32 4.67
CA ARG A 34 -9.56 -3.92 5.07
C ARG A 34 -8.11 -3.45 4.96
N CYS A 35 -7.14 -4.27 5.35
CA CYS A 35 -5.72 -3.97 5.17
C CYS A 35 -5.34 -3.93 3.68
N SER A 36 -5.88 -4.83 2.86
CA SER A 36 -5.62 -4.86 1.42
C SER A 36 -6.10 -3.58 0.75
N GLN A 37 -7.31 -3.12 1.09
CA GLN A 37 -7.87 -1.88 0.58
C GLN A 37 -7.08 -0.64 1.00
N LYS A 38 -6.64 -0.58 2.27
CA LYS A 38 -5.79 0.53 2.76
C LYS A 38 -4.44 0.56 2.04
N LEU A 39 -3.82 -0.60 1.85
CA LEU A 39 -2.56 -0.72 1.15
C LEU A 39 -2.71 -0.29 -0.32
N ASP A 40 -3.76 -0.77 -1.00
CA ASP A 40 -4.03 -0.44 -2.40
C ASP A 40 -4.28 1.08 -2.59
N GLN A 41 -4.96 1.72 -1.63
CA GLN A 41 -5.12 3.18 -1.62
C GLN A 41 -3.79 3.92 -1.49
N LEU A 42 -2.89 3.48 -0.60
CA LEU A 42 -1.55 4.07 -0.44
C LEU A 42 -0.70 3.89 -1.70
N ILE A 43 -0.73 2.70 -2.30
CA ILE A 43 -0.06 2.41 -3.57
C ILE A 43 -0.64 3.28 -4.68
N LYS A 44 -1.97 3.45 -4.77
CA LYS A 44 -2.60 4.34 -5.75
C LYS A 44 -2.18 5.79 -5.58
N VAL A 45 -2.05 6.29 -4.35
CA VAL A 45 -1.57 7.64 -4.07
C VAL A 45 -0.11 7.79 -4.48
N TYR A 46 0.73 6.81 -4.16
CA TYR A 46 2.13 6.76 -4.55
C TYR A 46 2.29 6.71 -6.08
N GLN A 47 1.57 5.81 -6.74
CA GLN A 47 1.53 5.70 -8.21
C GLN A 47 1.01 6.98 -8.84
N LYS A 48 -0.07 7.61 -8.34
CA LYS A 48 -0.54 8.91 -8.87
C LYS A 48 0.52 10.00 -8.74
N LYS A 49 1.28 10.03 -7.64
CA LYS A 49 2.40 10.98 -7.48
C LYS A 49 3.53 10.71 -8.48
N ILE A 50 3.86 9.45 -8.75
CA ILE A 50 4.94 9.09 -9.69
C ILE A 50 4.50 9.23 -11.16
N ILE A 51 3.30 8.79 -11.50
CA ILE A 51 2.75 8.82 -12.87
C ILE A 51 2.51 10.28 -13.30
N LYS A 52 2.16 11.20 -12.39
CA LYS A 52 2.10 12.65 -12.70
C LYS A 52 3.43 13.21 -13.21
N THR A 53 4.56 12.60 -12.86
CA THR A 53 5.89 13.02 -13.33
C THR A 53 6.24 12.44 -14.70
N LYS A 54 5.48 11.44 -15.20
CA LYS A 54 5.80 10.73 -16.45
C LYS A 54 5.01 11.20 -17.69
N ASN A 55 4.09 12.16 -17.54
CA ASN A 55 3.25 12.66 -18.65
C ASN A 55 3.43 14.17 -18.91
N ARG A 56 4.68 14.58 -19.12
CA ARG A 56 5.06 15.77 -19.88
C ARG A 56 6.12 15.34 -20.90
N ASN A 57 5.70 14.77 -22.02
CA ASN A 57 6.47 14.76 -23.24
C ASN A 57 5.53 14.78 -24.44
#